data_AF-A0A7J2R696-F1
#
_entry.id   AF-A0A7J2R696-F1
#
_cell.length_a   1.000
_cell.length_b   1.000
_cell.length_c   1.000
_cell.angle_alpha   90.00
_cell.angle_beta   90.00
_cell.angle_gamma   90.00
#
_symmetry.space_group_name_H-M   'P 1'
#
loop_
_entity.id
_entity.type
_entity.pdbx_description
1 polymer ?
#
loop_
_entity_poly.entity_id
_entity_poly.type
_entity_poly.pdbx_seq_one_letter_code
_entity_poly.pdbx_strand_id
1 'polypeptide(L)'
;MDTTHDLEFLVYLKSKSFFTVKEISSETGIKEMVLYKQIEVWEREELVEKKTRSGSLGGRENRYTFTPKAQKEFELYSTILSNNEN
;
A
#
# COMPACT_ATOMS: atom_id res chain seq x y z
N MET A 1 -11.18 -5.57 13.64
CA MET A 1 -9.79 -5.18 13.37
C MET A 1 -9.64 -3.78 13.89
N ASP A 2 -8.58 -3.54 14.65
CA ASP A 2 -8.33 -2.29 15.36
C ASP A 2 -7.75 -1.27 14.38
N THR A 3 -8.46 -0.18 14.11
CA THR A 3 -8.18 0.77 13.01
C THR A 3 -6.82 1.46 13.12
N THR A 4 -6.21 1.46 14.29
CA THR A 4 -4.89 2.04 14.56
C THR A 4 -3.77 1.26 13.84
N HIS A 5 -3.88 -0.06 13.76
CA HIS A 5 -2.86 -0.90 13.11
C HIS A 5 -2.85 -0.71 11.58
N ASP A 6 -4.00 -0.41 10.98
CA ASP A 6 -4.13 -0.17 9.54
C ASP A 6 -3.46 1.15 9.12
N LEU A 7 -3.57 2.20 9.96
CA LEU A 7 -2.94 3.50 9.73
C LEU A 7 -1.42 3.44 9.86
N GLU A 8 -0.90 2.80 10.92
CA GLU A 8 0.54 2.61 11.11
C GLU A 8 1.15 1.84 9.94
N PHE A 9 0.45 0.82 9.44
CA PHE A 9 0.89 0.03 8.31
C PHE A 9 0.93 0.83 6.99
N LEU A 10 -0.07 1.67 6.73
CA LEU A 10 -0.07 2.57 5.57
C LEU A 10 1.05 3.62 5.65
N VAL A 11 1.32 4.15 6.83
CA VAL A 11 2.46 5.05 7.07
C VAL A 11 3.79 4.34 6.82
N TYR A 12 3.93 3.10 7.29
CA TYR A 12 5.10 2.27 7.02
C TYR A 12 5.29 2.03 5.51
N LEU A 13 4.23 1.66 4.77
CA LEU A 13 4.31 1.50 3.33
C LEU A 13 4.67 2.80 2.61
N LYS A 14 4.14 3.96 3.06
CA LYS A 14 4.45 5.28 2.51
C LYS A 14 5.93 5.65 2.69
N SER A 15 6.56 5.20 3.78
CA SER A 15 7.99 5.46 4.04
C SER A 15 8.93 4.71 3.09
N LYS A 16 8.45 3.67 2.40
CA LYS A 16 9.25 2.87 1.47
C LYS A 16 9.24 3.45 0.05
N SER A 17 10.36 3.30 -0.66
CA SER A 17 10.46 3.66 -2.07
C SER A 17 9.63 2.75 -2.98
N PHE A 18 9.42 1.50 -2.56
CA PHE A 18 8.48 0.56 -3.15
C PHE A 18 8.10 -0.50 -2.11
N PHE A 19 7.04 -1.25 -2.39
CA PHE A 19 6.63 -2.41 -1.60
C PHE A 19 6.17 -3.56 -2.51
N THR A 20 6.15 -4.77 -1.98
CA THR A 20 5.67 -5.98 -2.66
C THR A 20 4.48 -6.59 -1.92
N VAL A 21 3.66 -7.36 -2.64
CA VAL A 21 2.54 -8.10 -2.02
C VAL A 21 3.02 -9.06 -0.94
N LYS A 22 4.18 -9.70 -1.17
CA LYS A 22 4.80 -10.63 -0.24
C LYS A 22 5.19 -9.94 1.08
N GLU A 23 5.79 -8.76 1.01
CA GLU A 23 6.10 -7.96 2.21
C GLU A 23 4.83 -7.59 2.96
N ILE A 24 3.80 -7.09 2.28
CA ILE A 24 2.53 -6.72 2.91
C ILE A 24 1.90 -7.93 3.61
N SER A 25 1.86 -9.07 2.92
CA SER A 25 1.33 -10.33 3.45
C SER A 25 2.07 -10.78 4.70
N SER A 26 3.41 -10.68 4.70
CA SER A 26 4.25 -11.07 5.84
C SER A 26 4.02 -10.19 7.08
N GLU A 27 3.81 -8.89 6.89
CA GLU A 27 3.66 -7.93 8.00
C GLU A 27 2.22 -7.92 8.56
N THR A 28 1.22 -8.06 7.69
CA THR A 28 -0.21 -7.96 8.07
C THR A 28 -0.88 -9.31 8.36
N GLY A 29 -0.27 -10.41 7.89
CA GLY A 29 -0.91 -11.72 7.89
C GLY A 29 -2.05 -11.88 6.87
N ILE A 30 -2.34 -10.86 6.06
CA ILE A 30 -3.37 -10.92 5.02
C ILE A 30 -2.86 -11.77 3.87
N LYS A 31 -3.67 -12.74 3.42
CA LYS A 31 -3.32 -13.61 2.30
C LYS A 31 -3.03 -12.80 1.03
N GLU A 32 -1.94 -13.15 0.34
CA GLU A 32 -1.53 -12.49 -0.91
C GLU A 32 -2.66 -12.37 -1.94
N MET A 33 -3.51 -13.40 -2.09
CA MET A 33 -4.64 -13.35 -3.03
C MET A 33 -5.63 -12.21 -2.74
N VAL A 34 -5.84 -11.87 -1.47
CA VAL A 34 -6.71 -10.76 -1.05
C VAL A 34 -6.02 -9.44 -1.37
N LEU A 35 -4.72 -9.35 -1.09
CA LEU A 35 -3.90 -8.16 -1.36
C LEU A 35 -3.80 -7.86 -2.85
N TYR A 36 -3.66 -8.88 -3.71
CA TYR A 36 -3.66 -8.68 -5.17
C TYR A 36 -4.96 -8.04 -5.65
N LYS A 37 -6.13 -8.49 -5.16
CA LYS A 37 -7.42 -7.87 -5.50
C LYS A 37 -7.50 -6.42 -5.04
N GLN A 38 -6.99 -6.12 -3.85
CA GLN A 38 -6.96 -4.75 -3.33
C GLN A 38 -6.03 -3.85 -4.13
N ILE A 39 -4.86 -4.36 -4.50
CA ILE A 39 -3.88 -3.63 -5.32
C ILE A 39 -4.42 -3.39 -6.73
N GLU A 40 -5.16 -4.31 -7.33
CA GLU A 40 -5.84 -4.08 -8.61
C GLU A 40 -6.84 -2.91 -8.54
N VAL A 41 -7.52 -2.73 -7.41
CA VAL A 41 -8.38 -1.56 -7.17
C VAL A 41 -7.53 -0.30 -7.15
N TRP A 42 -6.45 -0.29 -6.36
CA TRP A 42 -5.54 0.86 -6.27
C TRP A 42 -4.85 1.20 -7.61
N GLU A 43 -4.51 0.19 -8.44
CA GLU A 43 -3.97 0.40 -9.78
C GLU A 43 -5.00 1.10 -10.69
N ARG A 44 -6.27 0.65 -10.68
CA ARG A 44 -7.35 1.28 -11.46
C ARG A 44 -7.67 2.69 -10.99
N GLU A 45 -7.53 2.95 -9.70
CA GLU A 45 -7.73 4.27 -9.10
C GLU A 45 -6.50 5.17 -9.24
N GLU A 46 -5.44 4.70 -9.91
CA GLU A 46 -4.17 5.43 -10.10
C GLU A 46 -3.49 5.81 -8.77
N LEU A 47 -3.72 5.04 -7.71
CA LEU A 47 -3.14 5.23 -6.39
C LEU A 47 -1.76 4.57 -6.27
N VAL A 48 -1.51 3.52 -7.06
CA VAL A 48 -0.22 2.84 -7.11
C VAL A 48 0.25 2.62 -8.55
N GLU A 49 1.56 2.70 -8.75
CA GLU A 49 2.22 2.30 -9.98
C GLU A 49 2.94 0.95 -9.79
N LYS A 50 2.84 0.06 -10.78
CA LYS A 50 3.55 -1.22 -10.80
C LYS A 50 4.78 -1.18 -11.69
N LYS A 51 5.90 -1.67 -11.17
CA LYS A 51 7.12 -1.99 -11.92
C LYS A 51 7.49 -3.46 -11.69
N THR A 52 7.51 -4.23 -12.77
CA THR A 52 7.97 -5.63 -12.72
C THR A 52 9.49 -5.68 -12.86
N ARG A 53 10.17 -6.38 -11.94
CA ARG A 53 11.61 -6.61 -12.00
C ARG A 53 11.93 -8.10 -11.96
N SER A 54 13.10 -8.45 -12.49
CA SER A 54 13.67 -9.78 -12.32
C SER A 54 14.03 -9.98 -10.85
N GLY A 55 13.46 -11.00 -10.24
CA GLY A 55 13.76 -11.44 -8.88
C GLY A 55 15.04 -12.27 -8.82
N SER A 56 15.53 -12.49 -7.60
CA SER A 56 16.82 -13.15 -7.30
C SER A 56 16.92 -14.61 -7.76
N LEU A 57 15.81 -15.28 -8.04
CA LEU A 57 15.75 -16.68 -8.51
C LEU A 57 15.25 -16.81 -9.96
N GLY A 58 15.35 -15.75 -10.76
CA GLY A 58 14.85 -15.75 -12.14
C GLY A 58 13.33 -15.60 -12.28
N GLY A 59 12.61 -15.48 -11.15
CA GLY A 59 11.19 -15.10 -11.13
C GLY A 59 10.97 -13.63 -11.50
N ARG A 60 9.72 -13.25 -11.75
CA ARG A 60 9.32 -11.84 -11.86
C ARG A 60 8.68 -11.41 -10.53
N GLU A 61 9.08 -10.25 -10.03
CA GLU A 61 8.52 -9.64 -8.83
C GLU A 61 7.87 -8.31 -9.19
N ASN A 62 6.63 -8.11 -8.77
CA ASN A 62 5.94 -6.84 -8.91
C ASN A 62 6.26 -5.96 -7.71
N ARG A 63 6.76 -4.76 -7.99
CA ARG A 63 7.01 -3.70 -7.02
C ARG A 63 6.04 -2.57 -7.26
N TYR A 64 5.46 -2.08 -6.17
CA TYR A 64 4.45 -1.06 -6.17
C TYR A 64 4.96 0.19 -5.47
N THR A 65 4.61 1.36 -5.98
CA THR A 65 4.92 2.65 -5.36
C THR A 65 3.67 3.50 -5.35
N PHE A 66 3.41 4.22 -4.26
CA PHE A 66 2.30 5.18 -4.22
C PHE A 66 2.53 6.32 -5.20
N THR A 67 1.48 6.70 -5.92
CA THR A 67 1.50 7.84 -6.82
C THR A 67 1.38 9.15 -6.03
N PRO A 68 1.70 10.31 -6.65
CA PRO A 68 1.39 11.60 -6.06
C PRO A 68 -0.10 11.80 -5.74
N LYS A 69 -1.00 11.14 -6.47
CA LYS A 69 -2.45 11.16 -6.21
C LYS A 69 -2.76 10.50 -4.87
N ALA A 70 -2.24 9.30 -4.64
CA ALA A 70 -2.43 8.61 -3.37
C ALA A 70 -1.88 9.42 -2.19
N GLN A 71 -0.72 10.08 -2.35
CA GLN A 71 -0.15 10.93 -1.30
C GLN A 71 -1.09 12.05 -0.88
N LYS A 72 -1.74 12.73 -1.84
CA LYS A 72 -2.72 13.78 -1.57
C LYS A 72 -3.98 13.24 -0.89
N GLU A 73 -4.46 12.07 -1.32
CA GLU A 73 -5.62 11.43 -0.69
C GLU A 73 -5.32 11.05 0.76
N PHE A 74 -4.13 10.53 1.07
CA PHE A 74 -3.72 10.24 2.45
C PHE A 74 -3.69 11.50 3.33
N GLU A 75 -3.22 12.64 2.80
CA GLU A 75 -3.22 13.92 3.53
C GLU A 75 -4.63 14.44 3.81
N LEU A 76 -5.56 14.24 2.87
CA LEU A 76 -6.97 14.57 3.07
C LEU A 76 -7.60 13.70 4.16
N TYR A 77 -7.37 12.38 4.13
CA TYR A 77 -7.88 11.47 5.15
C TYR A 77 -7.31 11.78 6.54
N SER A 78 -6.01 12.07 6.66
CA SER A 78 -5.41 12.41 7.95
C SER A 78 -5.95 13.74 8.50
N THR A 79 -6.18 14.72 7.63
CA THR A 79 -6.77 16.02 8.01
C THR A 79 -8.21 15.86 8.49
N ILE A 80 -9.02 15.03 7.82
CA ILE A 80 -10.40 14.74 8.23
C ILE A 80 -10.44 14.02 9.58
N LEU A 81 -9.57 13.02 9.79
CA LEU A 81 -9.50 12.29 11.06
C LEU A 81 -9.08 13.22 12.21
N SER A 82 -8.07 14.07 11.99
CA SER A 82 -7.60 15.03 12.99
C SER A 82 -8.64 16.10 13.35
N ASN A 83 -9.51 16.46 12.40
CA ASN A 83 -10.57 17.44 12.63
C ASN A 83 -11.82 16.85 13.32
N ASN A 84 -11.98 15.52 13.31
CA ASN A 84 -13.07 14.85 14.03
C ASN A 84 -12.72 14.49 15.49
N GLU A 85 -11.46 14.71 15.90
CA GLU A 85 -11.01 14.52 17.30
C GLU A 85 -11.03 15.83 18.14
N ASN A 86 -11.56 16.94 17.60
CA ASN A 86 -11.75 18.22 18.32
C ASN A 86 -13.22 18.60 18.50
#